data_AF-A0A7X5SZK3-F1
#
_entry.id   AF-A0A7X5SZK3-F1
#
_cell.length_a   1.000
_cell.length_b   1.000
_cell.length_c   1.000
_cell.angle_alpha   90.00
_cell.angle_beta   90.00
_cell.angle_gamma   90.00
#
_symmetry.space_group_name_H-M   'P 1'
#
loop_
_entity.id
_entity.type
_entity.pdbx_description
1 polymer ?
#
loop_
_entity_poly.entity_id
_entity_poly.type
_entity_poly.pdbx_seq_one_letter_code
_entity_poly.pdbx_strand_id
1 'polypeptide(L)'
;MNEELNDISRVDLLQIMIYTTLRQEPILFLRFKISIEECYNEILVNAQEILNIIDKTYPINHIFKTKKFVTDKFLFSFSYSKFICKKYLNNTEMMDDYINKKLKSMNKGVFNYKSLNENLSEFSVFFYIFCGIYFKSELYKIIDHLDYEPNGSNNKKYEYTFVLKDKTKLNFEVKTLDCDPFSKDAKILKDIKLKDGDILGKAYFPNSNLEDFIDYKTNGIVEISSSYRQTNRNIRNIKKKFETRNDKDINIGVIVINYGTSREEFFSYLLNDEYGLINVQDFGNIDNLVLFSMCGHTTLMMNEIYENEHIFSVSINTDRYKKDIFNSLRLDNYIIKDGKIESRFYDFKTEKFSLYKYIMRNGFVTIQPYYIEDNIINDELSELRDIYNDLNEISKRIK
;
A
#
# COMPACT_ATOMS: atom_id res chain seq x y z
N MET A 1 -10.20 27.93 31.47
CA MET A 1 -10.88 27.27 32.59
C MET A 1 -11.48 25.98 32.06
N ASN A 2 -10.83 24.86 32.39
CA ASN A 2 -11.38 23.53 32.69
C ASN A 2 -10.23 22.52 32.57
N GLU A 3 -9.66 22.25 33.75
CA GLU A 3 -8.55 21.34 34.05
C GLU A 3 -9.03 19.89 34.29
N GLU A 4 -10.02 19.38 33.56
CA GLU A 4 -10.63 18.06 33.86
C GLU A 4 -10.72 17.13 32.63
N LEU A 5 -9.59 16.85 31.96
CA LEU A 5 -9.59 16.02 30.73
C LEU A 5 -8.34 15.13 30.61
N ASN A 6 -7.93 14.47 31.70
CA ASN A 6 -6.64 13.77 31.82
C ASN A 6 -6.70 12.26 32.12
N ASP A 7 -7.85 11.58 32.13
CA ASP A 7 -7.99 10.34 32.95
C ASP A 7 -8.30 9.00 32.24
N ILE A 8 -8.12 8.85 30.91
CA ILE A 8 -8.02 7.49 30.32
C ILE A 8 -6.56 7.15 30.04
N SER A 9 -6.04 6.12 30.71
CA SER A 9 -4.65 5.72 30.50
C SER A 9 -4.48 5.15 29.08
N ARG A 10 -3.27 5.29 28.53
CA ARG A 10 -2.90 4.71 27.22
C ARG A 10 -3.14 3.19 27.18
N VAL A 11 -3.04 2.53 28.34
CA VAL A 11 -3.26 1.09 28.49
C VAL A 11 -4.74 0.76 28.36
N ASP A 12 -5.62 1.54 29.00
CA ASP A 12 -7.07 1.30 28.94
C ASP A 12 -7.61 1.48 27.52
N LEU A 13 -7.13 2.50 26.80
CA LEU A 13 -7.48 2.70 25.38
C LEU A 13 -7.07 1.53 24.50
N LEU A 14 -5.88 1.00 24.71
CA LEU A 14 -5.38 -0.14 23.97
C LEU A 14 -6.24 -1.39 24.24
N GLN A 15 -6.57 -1.65 25.50
CA GLN A 15 -7.43 -2.77 25.90
C GLN A 15 -8.82 -2.66 25.26
N ILE A 16 -9.46 -1.49 25.35
CA ILE A 16 -10.79 -1.24 24.77
C ILE A 16 -10.75 -1.44 23.25
N MET A 17 -9.74 -0.90 22.57
CA MET A 17 -9.59 -1.01 21.12
C MET A 17 -9.45 -2.47 20.67
N ILE A 18 -8.56 -3.25 21.30
CA ILE A 18 -8.34 -4.67 20.94
C ILE A 18 -9.62 -5.46 21.16
N TYR A 19 -10.25 -5.32 22.33
CA TYR A 19 -11.45 -6.09 22.66
C TYR A 19 -12.62 -5.75 21.73
N THR A 20 -12.84 -4.46 21.45
CA THR A 20 -13.90 -4.01 20.53
C THR A 20 -13.66 -4.54 19.12
N THR A 21 -12.42 -4.49 18.64
CA THR A 21 -12.04 -5.02 17.32
C THR A 21 -12.32 -6.51 17.21
N LEU A 22 -11.92 -7.31 18.21
CA LEU A 22 -12.17 -8.76 18.21
C LEU A 22 -13.67 -9.10 18.27
N ARG A 23 -14.49 -8.30 18.94
CA ARG A 23 -15.95 -8.48 18.96
C ARG A 23 -16.59 -8.14 17.63
N GLN A 24 -16.09 -7.11 16.94
CA GLN A 24 -16.58 -6.71 15.62
C GLN A 24 -16.14 -7.69 14.53
N GLU A 25 -14.98 -8.31 14.68
CA GLU A 25 -14.40 -9.25 13.71
C GLU A 25 -14.13 -10.64 14.33
N PRO A 26 -15.16 -11.45 14.66
CA PRO A 26 -14.97 -12.75 15.31
C PRO A 26 -14.12 -13.74 14.51
N ILE A 27 -14.04 -13.55 13.18
CA ILE A 27 -13.23 -14.38 12.29
C ILE A 27 -11.75 -14.40 12.69
N LEU A 28 -11.25 -13.33 13.33
CA LEU A 28 -9.85 -13.20 13.77
C LEU A 28 -9.43 -14.27 14.78
N PHE A 29 -10.35 -14.81 15.57
CA PHE A 29 -10.04 -15.87 16.54
C PHE A 29 -10.71 -17.20 16.18
N LEU A 30 -11.93 -17.17 15.65
CA LEU A 30 -12.65 -18.39 15.26
C LEU A 30 -11.93 -19.16 14.15
N ARG A 31 -11.29 -18.47 13.20
CA ARG A 31 -10.52 -19.11 12.11
C ARG A 31 -9.40 -20.00 12.66
N PHE A 32 -8.84 -19.65 13.81
CA PHE A 32 -7.73 -20.35 14.44
C PHE A 32 -8.16 -21.27 15.59
N LYS A 33 -9.47 -21.39 15.83
CA LYS A 33 -10.05 -22.22 16.92
C LYS A 33 -9.51 -21.87 18.32
N ILE A 34 -9.24 -20.59 18.55
CA ILE A 34 -8.82 -20.06 19.86
C ILE A 34 -9.98 -19.26 20.48
N SER A 35 -9.97 -19.06 21.79
CA SER A 35 -10.97 -18.21 22.44
C SER A 35 -10.70 -16.73 22.21
N ILE A 36 -11.72 -15.89 22.39
CA ILE A 36 -11.54 -14.43 22.30
C ILE A 36 -10.58 -13.93 23.37
N GLU A 37 -10.60 -14.51 24.58
CA GLU A 37 -9.73 -14.15 25.70
C GLU A 37 -8.27 -14.50 25.41
N GLU A 38 -8.02 -15.69 24.86
CA GLU A 38 -6.67 -16.10 24.43
C GLU A 38 -6.12 -15.14 23.37
N CYS A 39 -6.91 -14.89 22.33
CA CYS A 39 -6.53 -13.98 21.24
C CYS A 39 -6.28 -12.55 21.76
N TYR A 40 -7.17 -12.04 22.62
CA TYR A 40 -7.05 -10.72 23.24
C TYR A 40 -5.74 -10.57 24.04
N ASN A 41 -5.43 -11.55 24.90
CA ASN A 41 -4.24 -11.48 25.76
C ASN A 41 -2.95 -11.47 24.92
N GLU A 42 -2.86 -12.32 23.90
CA GLU A 42 -1.71 -12.39 23.00
C GLU A 42 -1.51 -11.08 22.22
N ILE A 43 -2.58 -10.49 21.68
CA ILE A 43 -2.50 -9.20 20.98
C ILE A 43 -2.09 -8.08 21.93
N LEU A 44 -2.65 -8.05 23.15
CA LEU A 44 -2.35 -7.03 24.15
C LEU A 44 -0.87 -7.05 24.56
N VAL A 45 -0.32 -8.23 24.84
CA VAL A 45 1.09 -8.40 25.19
C VAL A 45 1.97 -7.89 24.04
N ASN A 46 1.70 -8.35 22.81
CA ASN A 46 2.47 -7.92 21.64
C ASN A 46 2.37 -6.40 21.39
N ALA A 47 1.19 -5.81 21.56
CA ALA A 47 1.00 -4.36 21.42
C ALA A 47 1.77 -3.57 22.47
N GLN A 48 1.76 -3.99 23.74
CA GLN A 48 2.54 -3.35 24.80
C GLN A 48 4.05 -3.45 24.54
N GLU A 49 4.54 -4.59 24.08
CA GLU A 49 5.94 -4.75 23.65
C GLU A 49 6.30 -3.77 22.54
N ILE A 50 5.48 -3.70 21.49
CA ILE A 50 5.70 -2.81 20.34
C ILE A 50 5.73 -1.34 20.79
N LEU A 51 4.77 -0.91 21.60
CA LEU A 51 4.74 0.46 22.13
C LEU A 51 5.99 0.77 22.97
N ASN A 52 6.43 -0.17 23.80
CA ASN A 52 7.66 -0.02 24.59
C ASN A 52 8.91 0.14 23.69
N ILE A 53 9.00 -0.61 22.59
CA ILE A 53 10.09 -0.48 21.62
C ILE A 53 10.06 0.89 20.95
N ILE A 54 8.88 1.33 20.51
CA ILE A 54 8.68 2.64 19.86
C ILE A 54 9.09 3.76 20.82
N ASP A 55 8.57 3.76 22.05
CA ASP A 55 8.83 4.83 23.01
C ASP A 55 10.33 4.95 23.32
N LYS A 56 11.02 3.81 23.53
CA LYS A 56 12.44 3.77 23.90
C LYS A 56 13.38 4.04 22.74
N THR A 57 13.07 3.56 21.54
CA THR A 57 14.07 3.48 20.47
C THR A 57 13.79 4.35 19.26
N TYR A 58 12.54 4.80 19.04
CA TYR A 58 12.20 5.60 17.87
C TYR A 58 12.54 7.09 18.09
N PRO A 59 12.77 7.87 17.01
CA PRO A 59 12.93 9.33 17.09
C PRO A 59 11.74 10.01 17.78
N ILE A 60 12.00 11.13 18.48
CA ILE A 60 10.98 11.86 19.25
C ILE A 60 9.82 12.33 18.36
N ASN A 61 10.12 12.75 17.13
CA ASN A 61 9.15 13.24 16.15
C ASN A 61 8.56 12.14 15.25
N HIS A 62 8.76 10.87 15.57
CA HIS A 62 8.23 9.77 14.77
C HIS A 62 6.70 9.70 14.87
N ILE A 63 6.01 9.45 13.75
CA ILE A 63 4.54 9.45 13.70
C ILE A 63 3.88 8.44 14.66
N PHE A 64 4.53 7.29 14.89
CA PHE A 64 4.07 6.27 15.83
C PHE A 64 4.21 6.64 17.32
N LYS A 65 4.91 7.74 17.65
CA LYS A 65 4.92 8.30 19.01
C LYS A 65 3.69 9.16 19.31
N THR A 66 2.85 9.43 18.31
CA THR A 66 1.61 10.18 18.53
C THR A 66 0.60 9.32 19.30
N LYS A 67 -0.22 9.96 20.16
CA LYS A 67 -1.29 9.26 20.89
C LYS A 67 -2.28 8.55 19.95
N LYS A 68 -2.47 9.08 18.73
CA LYS A 68 -3.37 8.50 17.71
C LYS A 68 -2.96 7.09 17.28
N PHE A 69 -1.67 6.75 17.31
CA PHE A 69 -1.19 5.43 16.92
C PHE A 69 -1.70 4.30 17.83
N VAL A 70 -2.03 4.60 19.09
CA VAL A 70 -2.50 3.60 20.06
C VAL A 70 -3.87 3.04 19.69
N THR A 71 -4.69 3.87 19.06
CA THR A 71 -6.03 3.53 18.57
C THR A 71 -6.04 3.22 17.08
N ASP A 72 -4.87 3.14 16.45
CA ASP A 72 -4.74 2.91 15.01
C ASP A 72 -4.82 1.42 14.69
N LYS A 73 -5.53 1.08 13.61
CA LYS A 73 -5.64 -0.30 13.09
C LYS A 73 -4.27 -0.86 12.73
N PHE A 74 -3.27 -0.03 12.43
CA PHE A 74 -1.90 -0.49 12.21
C PHE A 74 -1.30 -1.17 13.44
N LEU A 75 -1.45 -0.60 14.64
CA LEU A 75 -0.93 -1.22 15.86
C LEU A 75 -1.60 -2.58 16.09
N PHE A 76 -2.93 -2.64 15.95
CA PHE A 76 -3.66 -3.90 16.03
C PHE A 76 -3.16 -4.92 14.99
N SER A 77 -3.04 -4.52 13.72
CA SER A 77 -2.64 -5.39 12.62
C SER A 77 -1.23 -5.95 12.80
N PHE A 78 -0.28 -5.13 13.27
CA PHE A 78 1.08 -5.57 13.59
C PHE A 78 1.09 -6.55 14.77
N SER A 79 0.43 -6.22 15.87
CA SER A 79 0.36 -7.09 17.05
C SER A 79 -0.31 -8.43 16.74
N TYR A 80 -1.40 -8.39 15.98
CA TYR A 80 -2.10 -9.57 15.50
C TYR A 80 -1.23 -10.42 14.56
N SER A 81 -0.56 -9.78 13.60
CA SER A 81 0.35 -10.48 12.68
C SER A 81 1.52 -11.11 13.42
N LYS A 82 2.11 -10.43 14.43
CA LYS A 82 3.18 -10.98 15.28
C LYS A 82 2.73 -12.25 16.00
N PHE A 83 1.53 -12.24 16.55
CA PHE A 83 0.94 -13.43 17.18
C PHE A 83 0.73 -14.57 16.17
N ILE A 84 -0.01 -14.32 15.08
CA ILE A 84 -0.39 -15.38 14.15
C ILE A 84 0.83 -15.93 13.40
N CYS A 85 1.76 -15.08 12.96
CA CYS A 85 2.94 -15.53 12.22
C CYS A 85 3.80 -16.47 13.07
N LYS A 86 4.00 -16.12 14.34
CA LYS A 86 4.74 -16.96 15.29
C LYS A 86 4.05 -18.29 15.53
N LYS A 87 2.74 -18.27 15.79
CA LYS A 87 1.99 -19.45 16.25
C LYS A 87 1.59 -20.40 15.12
N TYR A 88 1.30 -19.87 13.92
CA TYR A 88 0.69 -20.64 12.83
C TYR A 88 1.49 -20.64 11.52
N LEU A 89 2.52 -19.80 11.40
CA LEU A 89 3.36 -19.72 10.19
C LEU A 89 4.83 -20.03 10.46
N ASN A 90 5.19 -20.43 11.69
CA ASN A 90 6.56 -20.70 12.13
C ASN A 90 7.54 -19.55 11.84
N ASN A 91 7.06 -18.31 11.87
CA ASN A 91 7.87 -17.12 11.59
C ASN A 91 7.87 -16.18 12.80
N THR A 92 9.02 -16.06 13.47
CA THR A 92 9.22 -15.15 14.59
C THR A 92 9.97 -13.88 14.21
N GLU A 93 10.58 -13.83 13.03
CA GLU A 93 11.57 -12.80 12.70
C GLU A 93 10.98 -11.60 11.98
N MET A 94 10.02 -11.80 11.08
CA MET A 94 9.53 -10.76 10.17
C MET A 94 8.98 -9.54 10.93
N MET A 95 8.04 -9.77 11.86
CA MET A 95 7.40 -8.69 12.61
C MET A 95 8.37 -7.99 13.56
N ASP A 96 9.31 -8.73 14.14
CA ASP A 96 10.36 -8.13 14.97
C ASP A 96 11.32 -7.29 14.13
N ASP A 97 11.68 -7.70 12.91
CA ASP A 97 12.52 -6.89 12.02
C ASP A 97 11.81 -5.62 11.54
N TYR A 98 10.50 -5.71 11.23
CA TYR A 98 9.70 -4.52 10.92
C TYR A 98 9.75 -3.49 12.05
N ILE A 99 9.43 -3.90 13.28
CA ILE A 99 9.34 -2.98 14.42
C ILE A 99 10.71 -2.50 14.88
N ASN A 100 11.74 -3.35 14.89
CA ASN A 100 13.04 -2.96 15.41
C ASN A 100 13.90 -2.20 14.39
N LYS A 101 13.69 -2.44 13.08
CA LYS A 101 14.52 -1.85 12.01
C LYS A 101 13.74 -1.11 10.95
N LYS A 102 12.88 -1.79 10.17
CA LYS A 102 12.27 -1.21 8.97
C LYS A 102 11.43 0.03 9.31
N LEU A 103 10.44 -0.10 10.19
CA LEU A 103 9.51 0.98 10.53
C LEU A 103 10.15 2.10 11.36
N LYS A 104 11.27 1.85 12.04
CA LYS A 104 12.06 2.91 12.68
C LYS A 104 12.54 3.95 11.65
N SER A 105 12.74 3.51 10.40
CA SER A 105 12.91 4.36 9.21
C SER A 105 14.03 5.38 9.34
N MET A 106 15.18 4.92 9.82
CA MET A 106 16.37 5.77 10.01
C MET A 106 17.24 5.74 8.77
N ASN A 107 17.61 6.91 8.26
CA ASN A 107 18.61 7.08 7.21
C ASN A 107 19.70 8.02 7.72
N LYS A 108 20.96 7.54 7.74
CA LYS A 108 22.12 8.28 8.29
C LYS A 108 21.87 8.88 9.68
N GLY A 109 21.19 8.13 10.55
CA GLY A 109 20.90 8.55 11.93
C GLY A 109 19.72 9.52 12.08
N VAL A 110 18.98 9.83 11.01
CA VAL A 110 17.80 10.72 11.04
C VAL A 110 16.58 9.98 10.51
N PHE A 111 15.41 10.28 11.08
CA PHE A 111 14.14 9.78 10.58
C PHE A 111 13.91 10.16 9.11
N ASN A 112 13.41 9.23 8.30
CA ASN A 112 13.18 9.41 6.88
C ASN A 112 11.76 8.94 6.49
N TYR A 113 10.89 9.90 6.15
CA TYR A 113 9.51 9.64 5.74
C TYR A 113 9.40 8.73 4.52
N LYS A 114 10.30 8.87 3.54
CA LYS A 114 10.29 8.03 2.35
C LYS A 114 10.53 6.55 2.70
N SER A 115 11.51 6.28 3.57
CA SER A 115 11.81 4.93 4.05
C SER A 115 10.64 4.37 4.85
N LEU A 116 9.99 5.21 5.68
CA LEU A 116 8.78 4.81 6.39
C LEU A 116 7.67 4.42 5.43
N ASN A 117 7.41 5.23 4.40
CA ASN A 117 6.39 4.95 3.40
C ASN A 117 6.68 3.65 2.66
N GLU A 118 7.93 3.42 2.24
CA GLU A 118 8.35 2.16 1.60
C GLU A 118 8.08 0.95 2.51
N ASN A 119 8.52 1.01 3.77
CA ASN A 119 8.39 -0.09 4.73
C ASN A 119 6.95 -0.34 5.19
N LEU A 120 6.15 0.72 5.36
CA LEU A 120 4.74 0.61 5.73
C LEU A 120 3.90 0.06 4.57
N SER A 121 4.26 0.42 3.32
CA SER A 121 3.63 -0.13 2.13
C SER A 121 3.89 -1.64 2.00
N GLU A 122 5.13 -2.06 2.26
CA GLU A 122 5.51 -3.48 2.26
C GLU A 122 4.66 -4.28 3.26
N PHE A 123 4.52 -3.77 4.49
CA PHE A 123 3.64 -4.38 5.49
C PHE A 123 2.16 -4.36 5.08
N SER A 124 1.69 -3.27 4.48
CA SER A 124 0.29 -3.15 4.04
C SER A 124 -0.04 -4.19 2.98
N VAL A 125 0.86 -4.42 2.02
CA VAL A 125 0.74 -5.50 1.03
C VAL A 125 0.75 -6.87 1.73
N PHE A 126 1.70 -7.11 2.63
CA PHE A 126 1.74 -8.37 3.39
C PHE A 126 0.43 -8.63 4.12
N PHE A 127 -0.10 -7.64 4.83
CA PHE A 127 -1.30 -7.79 5.62
C PHE A 127 -2.55 -7.97 4.73
N TYR A 128 -2.62 -7.30 3.59
CA TYR A 128 -3.66 -7.55 2.58
C TYR A 128 -3.65 -9.01 2.10
N ILE A 129 -2.48 -9.53 1.74
CA ILE A 129 -2.29 -10.93 1.30
C ILE A 129 -2.64 -11.90 2.43
N PHE A 130 -2.21 -11.61 3.65
CA PHE A 130 -2.55 -12.38 4.84
C PHE A 130 -4.07 -12.44 5.05
N CYS A 131 -4.78 -11.31 4.93
CA CYS A 131 -6.24 -11.26 4.98
C CYS A 131 -6.89 -12.10 3.86
N GLY A 132 -6.34 -12.04 2.65
CA GLY A 132 -6.74 -12.91 1.53
C GLY A 132 -6.66 -14.40 1.88
N ILE A 133 -5.51 -14.83 2.40
CA ILE A 133 -5.23 -16.22 2.76
C ILE A 133 -6.14 -16.73 3.88
N TYR A 134 -6.28 -15.97 4.97
CA TYR A 134 -6.87 -16.46 6.22
C TYR A 134 -8.34 -16.10 6.41
N PHE A 135 -8.81 -15.01 5.79
CA PHE A 135 -10.14 -14.48 6.08
C PHE A 135 -11.05 -14.40 4.87
N LYS A 136 -10.48 -14.38 3.66
CA LYS A 136 -11.25 -14.24 2.41
C LYS A 136 -11.19 -15.47 1.52
N SER A 137 -10.36 -16.45 1.88
CA SER A 137 -10.27 -17.71 1.16
C SER A 137 -9.97 -18.88 2.11
N GLU A 138 -9.93 -20.08 1.53
CA GLU A 138 -9.56 -21.31 2.23
C GLU A 138 -8.09 -21.69 1.98
N LEU A 139 -7.30 -20.77 1.40
CA LEU A 139 -5.89 -20.99 1.07
C LEU A 139 -5.05 -21.30 2.32
N TYR A 140 -5.40 -20.74 3.49
CA TYR A 140 -4.75 -21.04 4.77
C TYR A 140 -4.68 -22.54 5.10
N LYS A 141 -5.60 -23.37 4.59
CA LYS A 141 -5.60 -24.83 4.84
C LYS A 141 -4.38 -25.53 4.24
N ILE A 142 -3.79 -24.96 3.20
CA ILE A 142 -2.67 -25.54 2.47
C ILE A 142 -1.36 -24.76 2.65
N ILE A 143 -1.36 -23.68 3.43
CA ILE A 143 -0.14 -22.99 3.85
C ILE A 143 0.60 -23.89 4.87
N ASP A 144 1.91 -24.00 4.71
CA ASP A 144 2.83 -24.75 5.58
C ASP A 144 3.54 -23.78 6.55
N HIS A 145 4.25 -22.80 6.00
CA HIS A 145 4.98 -21.77 6.77
C HIS A 145 5.24 -20.50 5.96
N LEU A 146 5.79 -19.48 6.62
CA LEU A 146 6.22 -18.22 6.04
C LEU A 146 7.73 -18.04 6.19
N ASP A 147 8.43 -17.92 5.08
CA ASP A 147 9.84 -17.55 5.05
C ASP A 147 9.98 -16.01 4.95
N TYR A 148 10.84 -15.43 5.79
CA TYR A 148 11.18 -14.00 5.74
C TYR A 148 12.56 -13.80 5.11
N GLU A 149 12.62 -12.88 4.15
CA GLU A 149 13.79 -12.68 3.28
C GLU A 149 14.49 -13.97 2.78
N PRO A 150 13.77 -14.95 2.20
CA PRO A 150 14.42 -16.11 1.61
C PRO A 150 15.25 -15.72 0.38
N ASN A 151 16.29 -16.49 0.08
CA ASN A 151 17.13 -16.26 -1.09
C ASN A 151 16.32 -16.39 -2.39
N GLY A 152 16.38 -15.36 -3.22
CA GLY A 152 16.00 -15.39 -4.63
C GLY A 152 17.23 -15.49 -5.53
N SER A 153 17.11 -15.05 -6.78
CA SER A 153 18.23 -15.03 -7.72
C SER A 153 19.27 -13.95 -7.39
N ASN A 154 20.47 -14.08 -7.95
CA ASN A 154 21.49 -13.02 -7.95
C ASN A 154 21.93 -12.52 -6.56
N ASN A 155 21.99 -13.40 -5.56
CA ASN A 155 22.26 -13.05 -4.16
C ASN A 155 21.31 -11.97 -3.63
N LYS A 156 20.10 -11.89 -4.17
CA LYS A 156 19.02 -11.05 -3.66
C LYS A 156 18.08 -11.92 -2.83
N LYS A 157 17.34 -11.28 -1.94
CA LYS A 157 16.32 -11.92 -1.12
C LYS A 157 14.95 -11.39 -1.53
N TYR A 158 13.91 -12.23 -1.51
CA TYR A 158 12.53 -11.76 -1.61
C TYR A 158 12.15 -10.96 -0.36
N GLU A 159 11.02 -10.27 -0.35
CA GLU A 159 10.55 -9.65 0.90
C GLU A 159 10.01 -10.74 1.83
N TYR A 160 9.18 -11.65 1.30
CA TYR A 160 8.66 -12.82 2.01
C TYR A 160 8.18 -13.90 1.04
N THR A 161 7.99 -15.12 1.55
CA THR A 161 7.46 -16.25 0.79
C THR A 161 6.53 -17.11 1.62
N PHE A 162 5.30 -17.30 1.16
CA PHE A 162 4.42 -18.31 1.73
C PHE A 162 4.71 -19.65 1.07
N VAL A 163 5.03 -20.66 1.87
CA VAL A 163 5.29 -22.02 1.39
C VAL A 163 4.04 -22.85 1.59
N LEU A 164 3.58 -23.51 0.54
CA LEU A 164 2.43 -24.41 0.57
C LEU A 164 2.87 -25.83 0.96
N LYS A 165 1.91 -26.66 1.41
CA LYS A 165 2.17 -28.05 1.83
C LYS A 165 2.73 -28.95 0.72
N ASP A 166 2.38 -28.65 -0.54
CA ASP A 166 2.92 -29.31 -1.74
C ASP A 166 4.31 -28.80 -2.15
N LYS A 167 4.88 -27.88 -1.35
CA LYS A 167 6.15 -27.19 -1.54
C LYS A 167 6.17 -26.16 -2.67
N THR A 168 5.01 -25.79 -3.21
CA THR A 168 4.86 -24.59 -4.03
C THR A 168 5.19 -23.35 -3.19
N LYS A 169 5.98 -22.44 -3.75
CA LYS A 169 6.36 -21.17 -3.11
C LYS A 169 5.62 -20.01 -3.75
N LEU A 170 4.99 -19.19 -2.92
CA LEU A 170 4.41 -17.91 -3.32
C LEU A 170 5.42 -16.82 -2.96
N ASN A 171 6.27 -16.43 -3.91
CA ASN A 171 7.35 -15.48 -3.70
C ASN A 171 6.82 -14.05 -3.93
N PHE A 172 7.05 -13.15 -2.97
CA PHE A 172 6.62 -11.76 -3.06
C PHE A 172 7.80 -10.80 -3.11
N GLU A 173 7.74 -9.87 -4.05
CA GLU A 173 8.64 -8.73 -4.12
C GLU A 173 7.84 -7.44 -4.19
N VAL A 174 8.05 -6.54 -3.24
CA VAL A 174 7.31 -5.28 -3.16
C VAL A 174 8.23 -4.10 -3.51
N LYS A 175 7.73 -3.18 -4.33
CA LYS A 175 8.40 -1.93 -4.67
C LYS A 175 7.42 -0.78 -4.54
N THR A 176 7.82 0.28 -3.83
CA THR A 176 6.96 1.45 -3.64
C THR A 176 7.38 2.59 -4.57
N LEU A 177 6.38 3.34 -5.03
CA LEU A 177 6.52 4.58 -5.76
C LEU A 177 6.03 5.72 -4.89
N ASP A 178 6.94 6.61 -4.50
CA ASP A 178 6.59 7.92 -3.97
C ASP A 178 6.08 8.78 -5.13
N CYS A 179 4.76 8.91 -5.28
CA CYS A 179 4.15 9.67 -6.38
C CYS A 179 3.71 11.06 -5.95
N ASP A 180 3.98 11.45 -4.70
CA ASP A 180 3.65 12.76 -4.18
C ASP A 180 4.45 13.83 -4.95
N PRO A 181 3.79 14.69 -5.73
CA PRO A 181 4.47 15.76 -6.46
C PRO A 181 5.07 16.80 -5.50
N PHE A 182 4.58 16.94 -4.26
CA PHE A 182 5.21 17.80 -3.26
C PHE A 182 6.52 17.23 -2.72
N SER A 183 6.74 15.91 -2.83
CA SER A 183 8.02 15.26 -2.56
C SER A 183 8.94 15.34 -3.78
N LYS A 184 8.42 14.98 -4.96
CA LYS A 184 9.20 14.88 -6.22
C LYS A 184 9.59 16.22 -6.82
N ASP A 185 8.63 17.15 -6.88
CA ASP A 185 8.74 18.43 -7.56
C ASP A 185 8.79 19.60 -6.55
N ALA A 186 9.12 19.30 -5.28
CA ALA A 186 9.11 20.22 -4.15
C ALA A 186 9.72 21.60 -4.44
N LYS A 187 10.84 21.62 -5.17
CA LYS A 187 11.54 22.86 -5.52
C LYS A 187 10.73 23.70 -6.50
N ILE A 188 10.24 23.08 -7.57
CA ILE A 188 9.44 23.74 -8.61
C ILE A 188 8.14 24.28 -8.00
N LEU A 189 7.45 23.45 -7.22
CA LEU A 189 6.18 23.83 -6.60
C LEU A 189 6.35 24.93 -5.53
N LYS A 190 7.48 24.96 -4.82
CA LYS A 190 7.81 26.01 -3.85
C LYS A 190 8.01 27.37 -4.53
N ASP A 191 8.67 27.39 -5.69
CA ASP A 191 8.98 28.63 -6.41
C ASP A 191 7.71 29.24 -7.06
N ILE A 192 6.78 28.40 -7.50
CA ILE A 192 5.56 28.83 -8.22
C ILE A 192 4.43 29.27 -7.26
N LYS A 193 4.44 28.84 -5.99
CA LYS A 193 3.39 29.10 -4.99
C LYS A 193 1.98 28.80 -5.51
N LEU A 194 1.66 27.51 -5.62
CA LEU A 194 0.36 27.04 -6.08
C LEU A 194 -0.81 27.64 -5.28
N LYS A 195 -1.92 27.93 -5.96
CA LYS A 195 -3.20 28.39 -5.43
C LYS A 195 -4.31 27.41 -5.78
N ASP A 196 -5.35 27.35 -4.95
CA ASP A 196 -6.53 26.52 -5.22
C ASP A 196 -7.05 26.74 -6.65
N GLY A 197 -7.23 25.65 -7.40
CA GLY A 197 -7.66 25.66 -8.80
C GLY A 197 -6.54 25.70 -9.84
N ASP A 198 -5.27 25.88 -9.45
CA ASP A 198 -4.15 25.86 -10.40
C ASP A 198 -4.11 24.53 -11.17
N ILE A 199 -3.77 24.60 -12.46
CA ILE A 199 -3.73 23.44 -13.35
C ILE A 199 -2.30 22.88 -13.37
N LEU A 200 -2.18 21.59 -13.09
CA LEU A 200 -0.95 20.84 -13.21
C LEU A 200 -1.03 19.95 -14.44
N GLY A 201 0.04 19.84 -15.21
CA GLY A 201 0.12 18.96 -16.36
C GLY A 201 1.20 17.91 -16.17
N LYS A 202 0.97 16.72 -16.72
CA LYS A 202 1.94 15.62 -16.67
C LYS A 202 2.05 14.94 -18.02
N ALA A 203 3.20 15.07 -18.67
CA ALA A 203 3.56 14.22 -19.79
C ALA A 203 4.05 12.86 -19.26
N TYR A 204 3.49 11.77 -19.75
CA TYR A 204 3.69 10.44 -19.16
C TYR A 204 5.02 9.81 -19.53
N PHE A 205 5.51 10.04 -20.75
CA PHE A 205 6.61 9.26 -21.31
C PHE A 205 7.92 10.06 -21.43
N PRO A 206 9.08 9.37 -21.41
CA PRO A 206 10.36 10.01 -21.63
C PRO A 206 10.41 10.71 -23.00
N ASN A 207 10.99 11.90 -23.04
CA ASN A 207 11.15 12.72 -24.24
C ASN A 207 9.82 13.23 -24.84
N SER A 208 8.70 13.08 -24.12
CA SER A 208 7.48 13.83 -24.39
C SER A 208 7.44 15.06 -23.49
N ASN A 209 7.06 16.20 -24.05
CA ASN A 209 6.79 17.42 -23.29
C ASN A 209 5.30 17.74 -23.37
N LEU A 210 4.77 18.48 -22.39
CA LEU A 210 3.37 18.90 -22.45
C LEU A 210 3.05 19.75 -23.68
N GLU A 211 4.01 20.55 -24.17
CA GLU A 211 3.85 21.34 -25.41
C GLU A 211 3.57 20.48 -26.65
N ASP A 212 3.94 19.20 -26.65
CA ASP A 212 3.66 18.30 -27.76
C ASP A 212 2.16 17.95 -27.85
N PHE A 213 1.41 18.19 -26.76
CA PHE A 213 0.01 17.79 -26.63
C PHE A 213 -0.95 18.97 -26.45
N ILE A 214 -0.50 20.03 -25.77
CA ILE A 214 -1.31 21.20 -25.41
C ILE A 214 -0.47 22.48 -25.43
N ASP A 215 -1.08 23.61 -25.82
CA ASP A 215 -0.43 24.93 -25.73
C ASP A 215 -0.41 25.41 -24.26
N TYR A 216 0.59 24.97 -23.49
CA TYR A 216 0.60 25.11 -22.04
C TYR A 216 1.13 26.46 -21.54
N LYS A 217 2.00 27.13 -22.33
CA LYS A 217 2.63 28.41 -21.97
C LYS A 217 1.65 29.58 -21.97
N THR A 218 0.59 29.50 -22.77
CA THR A 218 -0.51 30.47 -22.79
C THR A 218 -1.55 30.22 -21.68
N ASN A 219 -1.57 29.00 -21.10
CA ASN A 219 -2.59 28.55 -20.14
C ASN A 219 -2.12 28.51 -18.67
N GLY A 220 -0.88 28.90 -18.37
CA GLY A 220 -0.38 28.97 -16.99
C GLY A 220 -0.26 27.60 -16.29
N ILE A 221 -0.10 26.52 -17.05
CA ILE A 221 -0.04 25.15 -16.54
C ILE A 221 1.33 24.86 -15.93
N VAL A 222 1.34 24.24 -14.74
CA VAL A 222 2.58 23.82 -14.07
C VAL A 222 2.88 22.36 -14.41
N GLU A 223 4.01 22.12 -15.05
CA GLU A 223 4.45 20.76 -15.37
C GLU A 223 5.00 20.03 -14.15
N ILE A 224 4.53 18.79 -13.93
CA ILE A 224 4.95 17.90 -12.84
C ILE A 224 5.57 16.60 -13.38
N SER A 225 6.43 15.96 -12.59
CA SER A 225 7.26 14.85 -13.04
C SER A 225 6.51 13.52 -13.20
N SER A 226 6.78 12.80 -14.30
CA SER A 226 6.32 11.43 -14.53
C SER A 226 7.00 10.38 -13.63
N SER A 227 6.24 9.34 -13.28
CA SER A 227 6.73 8.16 -12.56
C SER A 227 7.15 7.00 -13.47
N TYR A 228 7.08 7.15 -14.81
CA TYR A 228 7.34 6.09 -15.78
C TYR A 228 8.73 5.45 -15.62
N ARG A 229 9.80 6.26 -15.54
CA ARG A 229 11.18 5.75 -15.42
C ARG A 229 11.38 4.96 -14.12
N GLN A 230 10.76 5.41 -13.03
CA GLN A 230 10.83 4.73 -11.74
C GLN A 230 10.05 3.41 -11.78
N THR A 231 8.86 3.41 -12.38
CA THR A 231 8.03 2.21 -12.60
C THR A 231 8.80 1.16 -13.40
N ASN A 232 9.38 1.55 -14.54
CA ASN A 232 10.21 0.69 -15.37
C ASN A 232 11.38 0.08 -14.58
N ARG A 233 12.13 0.91 -13.83
CA ARG A 233 13.23 0.44 -12.97
C ARG A 233 12.75 -0.55 -11.90
N ASN A 234 11.59 -0.30 -11.29
CA ASN A 234 11.03 -1.18 -10.27
C ASN A 234 10.64 -2.54 -10.85
N ILE A 235 9.97 -2.59 -12.01
CA ILE A 235 9.67 -3.86 -12.71
C ILE A 235 10.94 -4.63 -13.02
N ARG A 236 11.99 -3.96 -13.52
CA ARG A 236 13.29 -4.61 -13.78
C ARG A 236 13.94 -5.16 -12.52
N ASN A 237 13.84 -4.45 -11.40
CA ASN A 237 14.38 -4.90 -10.13
C ASN A 237 13.60 -6.11 -9.58
N ILE A 238 12.28 -6.13 -9.73
CA ILE A 238 11.42 -7.27 -9.42
C ILE A 238 11.86 -8.48 -10.26
N LYS A 239 11.88 -8.32 -11.58
CA LYS A 239 12.30 -9.35 -12.53
C LYS A 239 13.63 -9.99 -12.15
N LYS A 240 14.64 -9.18 -11.81
CA LYS A 240 15.99 -9.64 -11.44
C LYS A 240 16.02 -10.60 -10.25
N LYS A 241 15.04 -10.52 -9.35
CA LYS A 241 14.94 -11.44 -8.21
C LYS A 241 14.32 -12.78 -8.59
N PHE A 242 13.55 -12.84 -9.69
CA PHE A 242 12.83 -14.02 -10.17
C PHE A 242 13.54 -14.75 -11.34
N GLU A 243 14.79 -14.41 -11.68
CA GLU A 243 15.46 -14.93 -12.89
C GLU A 243 15.67 -16.45 -12.90
N THR A 244 15.93 -17.08 -11.74
CA THR A 244 16.01 -18.54 -11.63
C THR A 244 14.61 -19.14 -11.61
N ARG A 245 14.30 -19.89 -12.67
CA ARG A 245 13.01 -20.53 -12.86
C ARG A 245 12.93 -21.85 -12.10
N ASN A 246 12.01 -21.93 -11.15
CA ASN A 246 11.44 -23.18 -10.66
C ASN A 246 9.97 -23.17 -11.09
N ASP A 247 9.54 -24.13 -11.92
CA ASP A 247 8.19 -24.14 -12.50
C ASP A 247 7.07 -24.28 -11.46
N LYS A 248 7.41 -24.70 -10.22
CA LYS A 248 6.47 -24.76 -9.10
C LYS A 248 6.31 -23.43 -8.36
N ASP A 249 7.24 -22.50 -8.52
CA ASP A 249 7.18 -21.23 -7.82
C ASP A 249 6.16 -20.31 -8.53
N ILE A 250 5.45 -19.53 -7.73
CA ILE A 250 4.53 -18.49 -8.19
C ILE A 250 5.11 -17.15 -7.74
N ASN A 251 5.61 -16.37 -8.69
CA ASN A 251 6.32 -15.13 -8.44
C ASN A 251 5.40 -13.91 -8.63
N ILE A 252 5.15 -13.20 -7.54
CA ILE A 252 4.25 -12.05 -7.51
C ILE A 252 5.08 -10.79 -7.25
N GLY A 253 5.13 -9.92 -8.25
CA GLY A 253 5.72 -8.59 -8.13
C GLY A 253 4.64 -7.59 -7.76
N VAL A 254 4.88 -6.72 -6.79
CA VAL A 254 3.93 -5.68 -6.39
C VAL A 254 4.57 -4.30 -6.52
N ILE A 255 3.88 -3.40 -7.21
CA ILE A 255 4.21 -1.98 -7.28
C ILE A 255 3.17 -1.21 -6.49
N VAL A 256 3.56 -0.68 -5.34
CA VAL A 256 2.70 0.17 -4.51
C VAL A 256 2.77 1.60 -5.02
N ILE A 257 1.61 2.16 -5.33
CA ILE A 257 1.43 3.55 -5.79
C ILE A 257 0.96 4.36 -4.58
N ASN A 258 1.88 5.12 -3.97
CA ASN A 258 1.56 6.02 -2.86
C ASN A 258 1.32 7.43 -3.37
N TYR A 259 0.17 8.02 -3.01
CA TYR A 259 -0.16 9.42 -3.29
C TYR A 259 0.00 9.78 -4.78
N GLY A 260 -0.61 8.98 -5.65
CA GLY A 260 -0.62 9.24 -7.09
C GLY A 260 -1.58 10.36 -7.47
N THR A 261 -1.25 11.10 -8.53
CA THR A 261 -2.18 12.05 -9.17
C THR A 261 -3.36 11.32 -9.82
N SER A 262 -3.16 10.06 -10.23
CA SER A 262 -4.20 9.18 -10.78
C SER A 262 -3.66 7.74 -10.91
N ARG A 263 -4.53 6.73 -10.93
CA ARG A 263 -4.15 5.32 -11.20
C ARG A 263 -3.99 5.07 -12.70
N GLU A 264 -4.77 5.79 -13.48
CA GLU A 264 -4.88 5.73 -14.93
C GLU A 264 -3.53 5.97 -15.62
N GLU A 265 -2.68 6.86 -15.07
CA GLU A 265 -1.33 7.05 -15.61
C GLU A 265 -0.50 5.76 -15.63
N PHE A 266 -0.70 4.88 -14.65
CA PHE A 266 0.02 3.60 -14.57
C PHE A 266 -0.51 2.59 -15.56
N PHE A 267 -1.79 2.66 -15.92
CA PHE A 267 -2.34 1.88 -17.03
C PHE A 267 -1.69 2.34 -18.33
N SER A 268 -1.58 3.65 -18.56
CA SER A 268 -0.89 4.21 -19.73
C SER A 268 0.60 3.82 -19.75
N TYR A 269 1.29 3.85 -18.61
CA TYR A 269 2.68 3.36 -18.51
C TYR A 269 2.80 1.89 -18.93
N LEU A 270 1.82 1.05 -18.61
CA LEU A 270 1.85 -0.37 -18.97
C LEU A 270 1.44 -0.60 -20.43
N LEU A 271 0.37 0.05 -20.91
CA LEU A 271 -0.39 -0.35 -22.10
C LEU A 271 -0.13 0.48 -23.36
N ASN A 272 0.48 1.65 -23.24
CA ASN A 272 0.63 2.56 -24.39
C ASN A 272 1.26 1.86 -25.61
N ASP A 273 0.74 2.12 -26.80
CA ASP A 273 1.15 1.42 -28.02
C ASP A 273 2.62 1.67 -28.39
N GLU A 274 3.16 2.85 -28.08
CA GLU A 274 4.52 3.23 -28.41
C GLU A 274 5.49 3.01 -27.24
N TYR A 275 5.06 3.35 -26.02
CA TYR A 275 5.92 3.39 -24.84
C TYR A 275 5.53 2.39 -23.74
N GLY A 276 4.43 1.68 -23.91
CA GLY A 276 3.89 0.75 -22.92
C GLY A 276 4.93 -0.26 -22.49
N LEU A 277 5.10 -0.42 -21.18
CA LEU A 277 6.11 -1.31 -20.60
C LEU A 277 5.93 -2.76 -21.06
N ILE A 278 4.71 -3.19 -21.39
CA ILE A 278 4.45 -4.53 -21.94
C ILE A 278 5.06 -4.73 -23.34
N ASN A 279 5.23 -3.64 -24.10
CA ASN A 279 5.74 -3.68 -25.48
C ASN A 279 7.27 -3.54 -25.50
N VAL A 280 7.85 -2.82 -24.54
CA VAL A 280 9.27 -2.41 -24.58
C VAL A 280 10.18 -3.20 -23.62
N GLN A 281 9.65 -4.08 -22.79
CA GLN A 281 10.47 -4.96 -21.95
C GLN A 281 9.82 -6.33 -21.72
N ASP A 282 10.69 -7.33 -21.55
CA ASP A 282 10.30 -8.67 -21.11
C ASP A 282 10.13 -8.71 -19.58
N PHE A 283 9.03 -9.31 -19.12
CA PHE A 283 8.66 -9.45 -17.71
C PHE A 283 9.28 -10.71 -17.07
N GLY A 284 9.91 -11.58 -17.86
CA GLY A 284 10.60 -12.77 -17.36
C GLY A 284 9.66 -13.72 -16.64
N ASN A 285 10.07 -14.19 -15.46
CA ASN A 285 9.30 -15.15 -14.65
C ASN A 285 8.34 -14.48 -13.66
N ILE A 286 7.92 -13.23 -13.91
CA ILE A 286 6.84 -12.61 -13.13
C ILE A 286 5.52 -13.27 -13.57
N ASP A 287 4.89 -14.04 -12.68
CA ASP A 287 3.60 -14.67 -12.97
C ASP A 287 2.45 -13.67 -12.85
N ASN A 288 2.56 -12.74 -11.90
CA ASN A 288 1.63 -11.63 -11.74
C ASN A 288 2.36 -10.37 -11.28
N LEU A 289 2.24 -9.29 -12.06
CA LEU A 289 2.62 -7.96 -11.62
C LEU A 289 1.36 -7.23 -11.14
N VAL A 290 1.36 -6.87 -9.87
CA VAL A 290 0.25 -6.19 -9.21
C VAL A 290 0.56 -4.71 -9.05
N LEU A 291 -0.33 -3.84 -9.50
CA LEU A 291 -0.40 -2.45 -9.10
C LEU A 291 -1.28 -2.34 -7.85
N PHE A 292 -0.69 -1.89 -6.75
CA PHE A 292 -1.38 -1.72 -5.47
C PHE A 292 -1.49 -0.22 -5.19
N SER A 293 -2.66 0.36 -5.44
CA SER A 293 -2.93 1.76 -5.14
C SER A 293 -3.30 1.90 -3.67
N MET A 294 -2.58 2.71 -2.89
CA MET A 294 -3.02 3.00 -1.53
C MET A 294 -4.26 3.90 -1.54
N CYS A 295 -5.17 3.68 -0.59
CA CYS A 295 -6.34 4.53 -0.35
C CYS A 295 -6.22 5.22 1.02
N GLY A 296 -6.85 6.39 1.16
CA GLY A 296 -6.74 7.22 2.38
C GLY A 296 -7.48 6.65 3.60
N HIS A 297 -8.43 5.74 3.38
CA HIS A 297 -9.16 5.04 4.44
C HIS A 297 -9.01 3.53 4.24
N THR A 298 -8.45 2.84 5.24
CA THR A 298 -8.37 1.38 5.21
C THR A 298 -9.14 0.75 6.37
N THR A 299 -10.04 -0.18 6.07
CA THR A 299 -10.66 -1.02 7.10
C THR A 299 -9.64 -2.05 7.60
N LEU A 300 -9.91 -2.70 8.74
CA LEU A 300 -8.98 -3.69 9.27
C LEU A 300 -8.80 -4.85 8.28
N MET A 301 -9.88 -5.29 7.63
CA MET A 301 -9.84 -6.42 6.71
C MET A 301 -9.47 -6.04 5.28
N MET A 302 -9.20 -4.74 5.04
CA MET A 302 -8.87 -4.18 3.73
C MET A 302 -9.86 -4.62 2.64
N ASN A 303 -11.16 -4.58 2.94
CA ASN A 303 -12.20 -4.97 1.99
C ASN A 303 -12.27 -3.99 0.82
N GLU A 304 -12.30 -2.71 1.18
CA GLU A 304 -12.39 -1.54 0.30
C GLU A 304 -11.28 -1.50 -0.75
N ILE A 305 -10.07 -1.99 -0.42
CA ILE A 305 -8.96 -2.05 -1.38
C ILE A 305 -9.31 -2.92 -2.61
N TYR A 306 -10.05 -4.02 -2.41
CA TYR A 306 -10.51 -4.85 -3.51
C TYR A 306 -11.79 -4.31 -4.14
N GLU A 307 -12.77 -3.94 -3.30
CA GLU A 307 -14.10 -3.54 -3.73
C GLU A 307 -14.09 -2.25 -4.55
N ASN A 308 -13.19 -1.32 -4.22
CA ASN A 308 -13.03 -0.04 -4.93
C ASN A 308 -11.94 -0.09 -6.01
N GLU A 309 -11.55 -1.31 -6.43
CA GLU A 309 -10.58 -1.56 -7.49
C GLU A 309 -9.25 -0.82 -7.25
N HIS A 310 -8.63 -0.97 -6.08
CA HIS A 310 -7.29 -0.45 -5.81
C HIS A 310 -6.17 -1.45 -6.11
N ILE A 311 -6.52 -2.68 -6.49
CA ILE A 311 -5.60 -3.73 -6.93
C ILE A 311 -5.83 -3.97 -8.40
N PHE A 312 -4.75 -4.00 -9.19
CA PHE A 312 -4.82 -4.39 -10.59
C PHE A 312 -3.69 -5.33 -10.96
N SER A 313 -3.97 -6.29 -11.82
CA SER A 313 -3.06 -7.41 -12.12
C SER A 313 -2.71 -7.50 -13.60
N VAL A 314 -1.43 -7.74 -13.86
CA VAL A 314 -0.90 -8.05 -15.19
C VAL A 314 -0.38 -9.48 -15.15
N SER A 315 -1.13 -10.38 -15.76
CA SER A 315 -0.83 -11.80 -15.89
C SER A 315 -0.61 -12.15 -17.36
N ILE A 316 0.62 -12.51 -17.72
CA ILE A 316 0.99 -12.81 -19.12
C ILE A 316 0.64 -14.26 -19.50
N ASN A 317 0.88 -15.23 -18.61
CA ASN A 317 0.55 -16.63 -18.87
C ASN A 317 0.26 -17.35 -17.55
N THR A 318 -1.02 -17.63 -17.28
CA THR A 318 -1.41 -18.32 -16.06
C THR A 318 -2.23 -19.57 -16.37
N ASP A 319 -1.77 -20.70 -15.81
CA ASP A 319 -2.58 -21.89 -15.72
C ASP A 319 -3.74 -21.70 -14.70
N ARG A 320 -4.63 -22.68 -14.64
CA ARG A 320 -5.78 -22.66 -13.73
C ARG A 320 -5.37 -22.58 -12.26
N TYR A 321 -4.29 -23.26 -11.88
CA TYR A 321 -3.83 -23.30 -10.50
C TYR A 321 -3.36 -21.92 -10.03
N LYS A 322 -2.54 -21.23 -10.84
CA LYS A 322 -2.11 -19.85 -10.56
C LYS A 322 -3.29 -18.88 -10.46
N LYS A 323 -4.28 -19.02 -11.35
CA LYS A 323 -5.52 -18.22 -11.30
C LYS A 323 -6.30 -18.43 -10.01
N ASP A 324 -6.45 -19.67 -9.56
CA ASP A 324 -7.15 -20.00 -8.32
C ASP A 324 -6.41 -19.41 -7.09
N ILE A 325 -5.07 -19.44 -7.11
CA ILE A 325 -4.24 -18.76 -6.10
C ILE A 325 -4.46 -17.24 -6.15
N PHE A 326 -4.37 -16.60 -7.32
CA PHE A 326 -4.54 -15.14 -7.43
C PHE A 326 -5.93 -14.68 -7.00
N ASN A 327 -6.98 -15.42 -7.33
CA ASN A 327 -8.33 -15.17 -6.84
C ASN A 327 -8.40 -15.29 -5.30
N SER A 328 -7.83 -16.35 -4.73
CA SER A 328 -7.77 -16.54 -3.27
C SER A 328 -7.03 -15.41 -2.54
N LEU A 329 -6.04 -14.82 -3.21
CA LEU A 329 -5.28 -13.66 -2.74
C LEU A 329 -5.93 -12.31 -3.06
N ARG A 330 -7.08 -12.30 -3.78
CA ARG A 330 -7.78 -11.08 -4.26
C ARG A 330 -6.93 -10.24 -5.21
N LEU A 331 -6.12 -10.91 -6.02
CA LEU A 331 -5.23 -10.35 -7.03
C LEU A 331 -5.73 -10.65 -8.46
N ASP A 332 -7.04 -10.80 -8.64
CA ASP A 332 -7.68 -11.24 -9.88
C ASP A 332 -8.37 -10.11 -10.66
N ASN A 333 -8.14 -8.86 -10.27
CA ASN A 333 -8.63 -7.71 -11.02
C ASN A 333 -7.68 -7.38 -12.19
N TYR A 334 -7.86 -8.06 -13.32
CA TYR A 334 -6.88 -8.02 -14.42
C TYR A 334 -6.98 -6.75 -15.28
N ILE A 335 -5.81 -6.17 -15.60
CA ILE A 335 -5.60 -5.29 -16.75
C ILE A 335 -5.23 -6.14 -17.97
N ILE A 336 -4.37 -7.13 -17.76
CA ILE A 336 -3.95 -8.11 -18.75
C ILE A 336 -4.17 -9.50 -18.18
N LYS A 337 -4.90 -10.31 -18.91
CA LYS A 337 -5.21 -11.70 -18.57
C LYS A 337 -4.76 -12.61 -19.71
N ASP A 338 -3.87 -13.55 -19.40
CA ASP A 338 -3.30 -14.47 -20.37
C ASP A 338 -2.72 -13.76 -21.60
N GLY A 339 -2.02 -12.64 -21.36
CA GLY A 339 -1.37 -11.84 -22.41
C GLY A 339 -2.33 -10.99 -23.24
N LYS A 340 -3.63 -10.97 -22.92
CA LYS A 340 -4.65 -10.14 -23.57
C LYS A 340 -5.06 -8.99 -22.67
N ILE A 341 -5.09 -7.79 -23.22
CA ILE A 341 -5.59 -6.60 -22.53
C ILE A 341 -7.12 -6.73 -22.39
N GLU A 342 -7.63 -6.48 -21.19
CA GLU A 342 -9.07 -6.41 -20.91
C GLU A 342 -9.67 -5.14 -21.55
N SER A 343 -10.85 -5.25 -22.17
CA SER A 343 -11.39 -4.21 -23.06
C SER A 343 -11.58 -2.84 -22.41
N ARG A 344 -11.91 -2.80 -21.11
CA ARG A 344 -12.09 -1.56 -20.36
C ARG A 344 -10.82 -0.72 -20.19
N PHE A 345 -9.65 -1.25 -20.58
CA PHE A 345 -8.38 -0.53 -20.52
C PHE A 345 -7.83 -0.13 -21.89
N TYR A 346 -8.61 -0.26 -22.97
CA TYR A 346 -8.13 0.03 -24.33
C TYR A 346 -7.83 1.51 -24.56
N ASP A 347 -8.54 2.41 -23.88
CA ASP A 347 -8.35 3.85 -24.08
C ASP A 347 -6.94 4.32 -23.64
N PHE A 348 -6.38 3.67 -22.61
CA PHE A 348 -5.04 3.93 -22.09
C PHE A 348 -3.90 3.55 -23.06
N LYS A 349 -4.20 2.85 -24.16
CA LYS A 349 -3.20 2.54 -25.20
C LYS A 349 -2.72 3.78 -25.95
N THR A 350 -3.54 4.84 -25.96
CA THR A 350 -3.27 6.07 -26.71
C THR A 350 -2.95 7.28 -25.84
N GLU A 351 -3.30 7.22 -24.55
CA GLU A 351 -3.03 8.30 -23.61
C GLU A 351 -1.53 8.53 -23.39
N LYS A 352 -1.12 9.80 -23.45
CA LYS A 352 0.28 10.24 -23.32
C LYS A 352 0.51 11.36 -22.31
N PHE A 353 -0.56 11.97 -21.82
CA PHE A 353 -0.51 13.04 -20.83
C PHE A 353 -1.84 13.12 -20.08
N SER A 354 -1.85 13.85 -18.96
CA SER A 354 -3.09 14.27 -18.32
C SER A 354 -2.93 15.62 -17.62
N LEU A 355 -4.08 16.24 -17.36
CA LEU A 355 -4.22 17.47 -16.63
C LEU A 355 -4.89 17.21 -15.29
N TYR A 356 -4.42 17.94 -14.30
CA TYR A 356 -4.89 17.85 -12.93
C TYR A 356 -5.20 19.24 -12.38
N LYS A 357 -6.07 19.30 -11.38
CA LYS A 357 -6.42 20.50 -10.63
C LYS A 357 -5.82 20.38 -9.23
N TYR A 358 -5.05 21.38 -8.82
CA TYR A 358 -4.56 21.51 -7.46
C TYR A 358 -5.67 22.04 -6.55
N ILE A 359 -5.95 21.34 -5.46
CA ILE A 359 -7.02 21.66 -4.52
C ILE A 359 -6.40 21.99 -3.16
N MET A 360 -6.73 23.16 -2.64
CA MET A 360 -6.35 23.65 -1.33
C MET A 360 -7.56 24.27 -0.63
N ARG A 361 -8.39 23.42 -0.01
CA ARG A 361 -9.65 23.81 0.63
C ARG A 361 -9.79 23.12 1.98
N ASN A 362 -10.44 23.80 2.94
CA ASN A 362 -10.76 23.24 4.27
C ASN A 362 -9.56 22.65 5.05
N GLY A 363 -8.34 23.13 4.80
CA GLY A 363 -7.12 22.62 5.42
C GLY A 363 -6.56 21.34 4.80
N PHE A 364 -7.14 20.87 3.70
CA PHE A 364 -6.66 19.75 2.91
C PHE A 364 -5.95 20.23 1.65
N VAL A 365 -4.93 19.49 1.26
CA VAL A 365 -4.17 19.69 0.02
C VAL A 365 -4.22 18.40 -0.77
N THR A 366 -4.75 18.45 -2.00
CA THR A 366 -4.84 17.29 -2.89
C THR A 366 -4.71 17.72 -4.36
N ILE A 367 -4.50 16.75 -5.25
CA ILE A 367 -4.46 16.93 -6.69
C ILE A 367 -5.43 15.93 -7.30
N GLN A 368 -6.35 16.43 -8.11
CA GLN A 368 -7.43 15.64 -8.70
C GLN A 368 -7.41 15.75 -10.23
N PRO A 369 -8.00 14.79 -10.98
CA PRO A 369 -8.17 14.92 -12.42
C PRO A 369 -8.85 16.25 -12.79
N TYR A 370 -8.36 16.94 -13.82
CA TYR A 370 -8.83 18.29 -14.16
C TYR A 370 -10.34 18.38 -14.42
N TYR A 371 -10.93 17.31 -14.97
CA TYR A 371 -12.35 17.25 -15.35
C TYR A 371 -13.29 16.84 -14.21
N ILE A 372 -12.78 16.60 -12.99
CA ILE A 372 -13.64 16.25 -11.86
C ILE A 372 -14.53 17.46 -11.50
N GLU A 373 -15.80 17.20 -11.25
CA GLU A 373 -16.75 18.26 -10.88
C GLU A 373 -16.48 18.77 -9.45
N ASP A 374 -16.65 20.08 -9.20
CA ASP A 374 -16.35 20.70 -7.90
C ASP A 374 -17.28 20.20 -6.77
N ASN A 375 -18.51 19.75 -7.08
CA ASN A 375 -19.42 19.09 -6.12
C ASN A 375 -18.80 17.80 -5.58
N ILE A 376 -18.25 16.92 -6.45
CA ILE A 376 -17.60 15.66 -6.06
C ILE A 376 -16.42 15.96 -5.14
N ILE A 377 -15.58 16.94 -5.49
CA ILE A 377 -14.46 17.36 -4.64
C ILE A 377 -14.96 17.83 -3.27
N ASN A 378 -16.01 18.63 -3.23
CA ASN A 378 -16.53 19.18 -1.98
C ASN A 378 -17.15 18.10 -1.09
N ASP A 379 -17.82 17.11 -1.69
CA ASP A 379 -18.38 15.95 -0.97
C ASP A 379 -17.26 15.10 -0.37
N GLU A 380 -16.23 14.73 -1.15
CA GLU A 380 -15.04 14.01 -0.64
C GLU A 380 -14.35 14.74 0.51
N LEU A 381 -14.16 16.07 0.37
CA LEU A 381 -13.55 16.88 1.41
C LEU A 381 -14.44 17.03 2.65
N SER A 382 -15.76 17.02 2.48
CA SER A 382 -16.71 17.02 3.61
C SER A 382 -16.63 15.71 4.37
N GLU A 383 -16.64 14.57 3.70
CA GLU A 383 -16.49 13.26 4.34
C GLU A 383 -15.17 13.15 5.10
N LEU A 384 -14.05 13.58 4.50
CA LEU A 384 -12.75 13.62 5.18
C LEU A 384 -12.76 14.54 6.39
N ARG A 385 -13.46 15.67 6.31
CA ARG A 385 -13.61 16.61 7.42
C ARG A 385 -14.49 16.03 8.53
N ASP A 386 -15.56 15.34 8.19
CA ASP A 386 -16.44 14.68 9.15
C ASP A 386 -15.69 13.54 9.85
N ILE A 387 -14.94 12.72 9.12
CA ILE A 387 -14.03 11.72 9.70
C ILE A 387 -13.00 12.41 10.62
N TYR A 388 -12.39 13.51 10.18
CA TYR A 388 -11.42 14.24 11.01
C TYR A 388 -12.07 14.85 12.26
N ASN A 389 -13.27 15.39 12.15
CA ASN A 389 -14.04 15.95 13.24
C ASN A 389 -14.50 14.87 14.21
N ASP A 390 -14.98 13.73 13.72
CA ASP A 390 -15.35 12.56 14.51
C ASP A 390 -14.13 12.00 15.24
N LEU A 391 -12.99 11.86 14.56
CA LEU A 391 -11.73 11.48 15.21
C LEU A 391 -11.31 12.49 16.28
N ASN A 392 -11.53 13.79 16.04
CA ASN A 392 -11.26 14.82 17.04
C ASN A 392 -12.29 14.83 18.18
N GLU A 393 -13.56 14.59 17.92
CA GLU A 393 -14.61 14.48 18.93
C GLU A 393 -14.40 13.25 19.78
N ILE A 394 -14.13 12.10 19.18
CA ILE A 394 -13.70 10.88 19.87
C ILE A 394 -12.47 11.21 20.71
N SER A 395 -11.48 11.94 20.18
CA SER A 395 -10.31 12.37 20.97
C SER A 395 -10.64 13.34 22.11
N LYS A 396 -11.77 14.07 22.02
CA LYS A 396 -12.28 14.99 23.06
C LYS A 396 -13.20 14.28 24.06
N ARG A 397 -13.89 13.20 23.67
CA ARG A 397 -14.74 12.35 24.52
C ARG A 397 -13.93 11.29 25.27
N ILE A 398 -12.75 10.95 24.75
CA ILE A 398 -11.73 10.10 25.38
C ILE A 398 -10.84 10.90 26.34
N LYS A 399 -10.87 12.21 26.23
CA LYS A 399 -10.38 13.12 27.26
C LYS A 399 -11.46 13.25 28.32
#